data_AF-H1AB60-F1
#
_entry.id   AF-H1AB60-F1
#
_cell.length_a   1.000
_cell.length_b   1.000
_cell.length_c   1.000
_cell.angle_alpha   90.00
_cell.angle_beta   90.00
_cell.angle_gamma   90.00
#
_symmetry.space_group_name_H-M   'P 1'
#
loop_
_entity.id
_entity.type
_entity.pdbx_description
1 polymer ?
#
loop_
_entity_poly.entity_id
_entity_poly.type
_entity_poly.pdbx_seq_one_letter_code
_entity_poly.pdbx_strand_id
1 'polypeptide(L)'
;RVAKPFNPLLGETFEYSRPDKQYRFFTEQVSHHPPISATWTESPRWDFWGESFVDTKFNGRSFNVKHLGLWHIKLRPNDNEKEELYTWKKPNNTVIGILIGNPQVDNHGEVNVVNHTTGDHCKLYFKARGWRSSGAYEITGEVYNKKKQKVWILGGHWNEAIFAKKVVKDGDLSLEKT
;
A
#
# COMPACT_ATOMS: atom_id res chain seq x y z
N ARG A 1 12.34 7.39 -3.29
CA ARG A 1 13.70 7.98 -3.28
C ARG A 1 14.65 6.97 -3.92
N VAL A 2 15.65 7.42 -4.68
CA VAL A 2 16.69 6.54 -5.24
C VAL A 2 17.89 6.54 -4.29
N ALA A 3 17.81 5.72 -3.25
CA ALA A 3 18.91 5.51 -2.32
C ALA A 3 18.73 4.14 -1.64
N LYS A 4 19.83 3.42 -1.44
CA LYS A 4 19.83 2.20 -0.63
C LYS A 4 19.79 2.63 0.85
N PRO A 5 18.77 2.24 1.65
CA PRO A 5 18.81 2.46 3.09
C PRO A 5 19.91 1.61 3.73
N PHE A 6 20.29 1.93 4.96
CA PHE A 6 21.12 1.03 5.76
C PHE A 6 20.40 -0.33 5.93
N ASN A 7 21.17 -1.41 5.94
CA ASN A 7 20.67 -2.72 6.32
C ASN A 7 20.78 -2.82 7.86
N PRO A 8 19.67 -2.86 8.61
CA PRO A 8 19.74 -2.87 10.06
C PRO A 8 20.49 -4.11 10.59
N LEU A 9 21.17 -3.96 11.73
CA LEU A 9 21.79 -5.08 12.44
C LEU A 9 20.71 -6.00 13.02
N LEU A 10 21.03 -7.28 13.22
CA LEU A 10 20.10 -8.19 13.90
C LEU A 10 19.79 -7.68 15.32
N GLY A 11 18.51 -7.57 15.68
CA GLY A 11 18.05 -6.99 16.94
C GLY A 11 18.11 -5.47 17.01
N GLU A 12 18.49 -4.78 15.93
CA GLU A 12 18.40 -3.32 15.87
C GLU A 12 16.94 -2.86 15.96
N THR A 13 16.68 -1.89 16.83
CA THR A 13 15.34 -1.34 17.05
C THR A 13 15.25 0.13 16.64
N PHE A 14 14.07 0.56 16.21
CA PHE A 14 13.75 1.96 16.01
C PHE A 14 12.34 2.27 16.54
N GLU A 15 12.22 3.36 17.30
CA GLU A 15 10.94 3.84 17.81
C GLU A 15 10.65 5.26 17.34
N TYR A 16 9.37 5.59 17.18
CA TYR A 16 8.94 6.91 16.75
C TYR A 16 7.53 7.21 17.23
N SER A 17 7.35 8.34 17.92
CA SER A 17 6.04 8.77 18.41
C SER A 17 5.67 10.15 17.87
N ARG A 18 4.39 10.33 17.55
CA ARG A 18 3.84 11.60 17.08
C ARG A 18 2.62 12.00 17.92
N PRO A 19 2.82 12.74 19.02
CA PRO A 19 1.71 13.20 19.86
C PRO A 19 0.66 14.01 19.09
N ASP A 20 1.10 14.87 18.16
CA ASP A 20 0.23 15.67 17.29
C ASP A 20 -0.64 14.83 16.35
N LYS A 21 -0.26 13.57 16.09
CA LYS A 21 -0.99 12.60 15.27
C LYS A 21 -1.53 11.42 16.09
N GLN A 22 -1.28 11.39 17.39
CA GLN A 22 -1.72 10.35 18.32
C GLN A 22 -1.37 8.93 17.89
N TYR A 23 -0.11 8.67 17.53
CA TYR A 23 0.37 7.31 17.33
C TYR A 23 1.80 7.11 17.85
N ARG A 24 2.12 5.85 18.15
CA ARG A 24 3.48 5.37 18.41
C ARG A 24 3.82 4.22 17.47
N PHE A 25 5.07 4.16 17.03
CA PHE A 25 5.62 3.18 16.12
C PHE A 25 6.85 2.53 16.75
N PHE A 26 6.97 1.22 16.60
CA PHE A 26 8.14 0.44 16.99
C PHE A 26 8.49 -0.56 15.89
N THR A 27 9.77 -0.80 15.67
CA THR A 27 10.25 -1.86 14.79
C THR A 27 11.53 -2.48 15.32
N GLU A 28 11.71 -3.76 15.03
CA GLU A 28 12.92 -4.53 15.31
C GLU A 28 13.33 -5.32 14.07
N GLN A 29 14.63 -5.38 13.80
CA GLN A 29 15.20 -6.28 12.81
C GLN A 29 15.27 -7.71 13.36
N VAL A 30 14.22 -8.48 13.12
CA VAL A 30 14.05 -9.85 13.67
C VAL A 30 14.81 -10.94 12.91
N SER A 31 15.32 -10.65 11.71
CA SER A 31 16.17 -11.57 10.95
C SER A 31 17.16 -10.82 10.06
N HIS A 32 18.34 -11.40 9.87
CA HIS A 32 19.39 -10.86 9.00
C HIS A 32 19.55 -11.64 7.68
N HIS A 33 19.28 -12.95 7.69
CA HIS A 33 19.37 -13.82 6.52
C HIS A 33 18.13 -14.75 6.44
N PRO A 34 17.07 -14.35 5.71
CA PRO A 34 16.92 -13.09 4.97
C PRO A 34 16.68 -11.87 5.88
N PRO A 35 16.93 -10.64 5.40
CA PRO A 35 16.69 -9.43 6.19
C PRO A 35 15.18 -9.18 6.35
N ILE A 36 14.70 -9.18 7.59
CA ILE A 36 13.30 -8.97 7.95
C ILE A 36 13.22 -8.02 9.14
N SER A 37 12.38 -6.99 9.02
CA SER A 37 11.99 -6.14 10.15
C SER A 37 10.51 -6.37 10.50
N ALA A 38 10.21 -6.59 11.77
CA ALA A 38 8.84 -6.62 12.28
C ALA A 38 8.46 -5.21 12.74
N THR A 39 7.23 -4.78 12.47
CA THR A 39 6.74 -3.44 12.80
C THR A 39 5.44 -3.52 13.59
N TRP A 40 5.26 -2.59 14.53
CA TRP A 40 4.02 -2.42 15.29
C TRP A 40 3.73 -0.94 15.51
N THR A 41 2.52 -0.52 15.19
CA THR A 41 2.05 0.87 15.34
C THR A 41 0.69 0.87 16.02
N GLU A 42 0.51 1.75 16.99
CA GLU A 42 -0.74 1.87 17.74
C GLU A 42 -1.20 3.33 17.75
N SER A 43 -2.49 3.52 17.60
CA SER A 43 -3.19 4.81 17.66
C SER A 43 -4.58 4.60 18.28
N PRO A 44 -5.25 5.61 18.88
CA PRO A 44 -6.59 5.41 19.44
C PRO A 44 -7.61 4.83 18.46
N ARG A 45 -7.50 5.13 17.15
CA ARG A 45 -8.48 4.69 16.14
C ARG A 45 -8.00 3.58 15.20
N TRP A 46 -6.73 3.21 15.28
CA TRP A 46 -6.18 2.18 14.40
C TRP A 46 -4.88 1.59 14.94
N ASP A 47 -4.64 0.33 14.63
CA ASP A 47 -3.33 -0.32 14.78
C ASP A 47 -2.81 -0.70 13.40
N PHE A 48 -1.51 -0.60 13.18
CA PHE A 48 -0.87 -0.95 11.91
C PHE A 48 0.41 -1.74 12.15
N TRP A 49 0.47 -2.95 11.62
CA TRP A 49 1.62 -3.83 11.83
C TRP A 49 1.87 -4.71 10.63
N GLY A 50 3.05 -5.31 10.58
CA GLY A 50 3.41 -6.21 9.50
C GLY A 50 4.89 -6.47 9.43
N GLU A 51 5.24 -7.22 8.39
CA GLU A 51 6.57 -7.67 8.11
C GLU A 51 7.16 -6.89 6.93
N SER A 52 8.31 -6.26 7.14
CA SER A 52 9.14 -5.72 6.07
C SER A 52 10.13 -6.79 5.61
N PHE A 53 9.65 -7.74 4.80
CA PHE A 53 10.49 -8.73 4.11
C PHE A 53 10.63 -8.33 2.65
N VAL A 54 11.81 -7.84 2.28
CA VAL A 54 12.10 -7.30 0.95
C VAL A 54 13.09 -8.21 0.21
N ASP A 55 12.69 -8.70 -0.95
CA ASP A 55 13.55 -9.44 -1.88
C ASP A 55 13.97 -8.53 -3.04
N THR A 56 15.28 -8.39 -3.26
CA THR A 56 15.85 -7.47 -4.25
C THR A 56 16.69 -8.19 -5.28
N LYS A 57 16.46 -7.90 -6.57
CA LYS A 57 17.22 -8.51 -7.68
C LYS A 57 17.59 -7.48 -8.74
N PHE A 58 18.89 -7.31 -8.99
CA PHE A 58 19.40 -6.59 -10.16
C PHE A 58 19.44 -7.53 -11.37
N ASN A 59 18.93 -7.09 -12.52
CA ASN A 59 18.89 -7.90 -13.75
C ASN A 59 19.81 -7.38 -14.87
N GLY A 60 20.78 -6.53 -14.53
CA GLY A 60 21.65 -5.87 -15.50
C GLY A 60 21.11 -4.53 -16.02
N ARG A 61 19.80 -4.25 -15.90
CA ARG A 61 19.17 -3.00 -16.36
C ARG A 61 18.43 -2.25 -15.25
N SER A 62 17.78 -2.97 -14.35
CA SER A 62 16.96 -2.42 -13.27
C SER A 62 17.14 -3.19 -11.97
N PHE A 63 16.91 -2.52 -10.84
CA PHE A 63 16.72 -3.18 -9.55
C PHE A 63 15.24 -3.47 -9.34
N ASN A 64 14.88 -4.73 -9.20
CA ASN A 64 13.53 -5.15 -8.85
C ASN A 64 13.45 -5.39 -7.35
N VAL A 65 12.36 -4.93 -6.73
CA VAL A 65 12.11 -4.98 -5.29
C VAL A 65 10.73 -5.58 -5.08
N LYS A 66 10.67 -6.73 -4.41
CA LYS A 66 9.43 -7.40 -4.05
C LYS A 66 9.22 -7.31 -2.55
N HIS A 67 8.00 -6.99 -2.14
CA HIS A 67 7.58 -6.99 -0.73
C HIS A 67 6.82 -8.27 -0.44
N LEU A 68 7.44 -9.17 0.30
CA LEU A 68 6.90 -10.51 0.54
C LEU A 68 5.96 -10.56 1.76
N GLY A 69 6.18 -9.65 2.71
CA GLY A 69 5.46 -9.59 3.97
C GLY A 69 4.01 -9.12 3.85
N LEU A 70 3.18 -9.62 4.75
CA LEU A 70 1.78 -9.25 4.91
C LEU A 70 1.65 -8.06 5.85
N TRP A 71 0.86 -7.07 5.43
CA TRP A 71 0.54 -5.89 6.20
C TRP A 71 -0.89 -5.98 6.72
N HIS A 72 -1.09 -5.46 7.92
CA HIS A 72 -2.35 -5.49 8.64
C HIS A 72 -2.68 -4.07 9.10
N ILE A 73 -3.93 -3.65 8.93
CA ILE A 73 -4.46 -2.49 9.64
C ILE A 73 -5.74 -2.91 10.35
N LYS A 74 -5.84 -2.60 11.63
CA LYS A 74 -7.06 -2.75 12.41
C LYS A 74 -7.66 -1.37 12.59
N LEU A 75 -8.89 -1.16 12.13
CA LEU A 75 -9.61 0.09 12.31
C LEU A 75 -10.61 -0.05 13.45
N ARG A 76 -10.79 1.04 14.20
CA ARG A 76 -11.85 1.25 15.19
C ARG A 76 -12.78 2.34 14.65
N PRO A 77 -13.80 1.98 13.86
CA PRO A 77 -14.79 2.96 13.38
C PRO A 77 -15.53 3.61 14.55
N ASN A 78 -16.21 4.73 14.30
CA ASN A 78 -17.08 5.35 15.29
C ASN A 78 -18.39 4.51 15.45
N ASP A 79 -19.26 4.90 16.38
CA ASP A 79 -20.65 4.42 16.46
C ASP A 79 -20.87 2.93 16.83
N ASN A 80 -20.14 2.42 17.83
CA ASN A 80 -20.28 1.03 18.34
C ASN A 80 -20.10 -0.07 17.28
N GLU A 81 -19.53 0.26 16.13
CA GLU A 81 -19.17 -0.73 15.12
C GLU A 81 -18.02 -1.61 15.62
N LYS A 82 -17.99 -2.86 15.14
CA LYS A 82 -16.91 -3.80 15.49
C LYS A 82 -15.59 -3.34 14.89
N GLU A 83 -14.49 -3.64 15.57
CA GLU A 83 -13.17 -3.46 14.97
C GLU A 83 -13.05 -4.23 13.65
N GLU A 84 -12.42 -3.59 12.68
CA GLU A 84 -12.28 -4.13 11.33
C GLU A 84 -10.83 -4.46 11.03
N LEU A 85 -10.54 -5.71 10.65
CA LEU A 85 -9.20 -6.15 10.28
C LEU A 85 -9.06 -6.18 8.75
N TYR A 86 -8.06 -5.47 8.25
CA TYR A 86 -7.71 -5.45 6.85
C TYR A 86 -6.30 -6.00 6.62
N THR A 87 -6.09 -6.68 5.49
CA THR A 87 -4.75 -7.14 5.09
C THR A 87 -4.43 -6.91 3.62
N TRP A 88 -3.15 -6.68 3.31
CA TRP A 88 -2.64 -6.61 1.93
C TRP A 88 -1.13 -6.87 1.87
N LYS A 89 -0.61 -7.14 0.66
CA LYS A 89 0.82 -7.03 0.35
C LYS A 89 1.10 -5.75 -0.41
N LYS A 90 2.26 -5.13 -0.19
CA LYS A 90 2.68 -3.91 -0.89
C LYS A 90 2.88 -4.17 -2.39
N PRO A 91 2.76 -3.15 -3.26
CA PRO A 91 3.07 -3.31 -4.69
C PRO A 91 4.57 -3.59 -4.89
N ASN A 92 4.93 -4.15 -6.04
CA ASN A 92 6.34 -4.28 -6.41
C ASN A 92 6.91 -2.91 -6.75
N ASN A 93 8.23 -2.77 -6.62
CA ASN A 93 8.94 -1.59 -7.12
C ASN A 93 10.07 -2.00 -8.07
N THR A 94 10.37 -1.11 -9.01
CA THR A 94 11.54 -1.23 -9.87
C THR A 94 12.26 0.12 -9.91
N VAL A 95 13.58 0.11 -9.69
CA VAL A 95 14.43 1.26 -10.00
C VAL A 95 14.91 1.11 -11.44
N ILE A 96 14.39 1.97 -12.32
CA ILE A 96 14.72 2.03 -13.75
C ILE A 96 15.67 3.19 -14.03
N GLY A 97 16.19 3.29 -15.25
CA GLY A 97 16.96 4.46 -15.69
C GLY A 97 18.39 4.58 -15.14
N ILE A 98 18.87 3.54 -14.48
CA ILE A 98 20.19 3.51 -13.80
C ILE A 98 21.32 3.67 -14.81
N LEU A 99 21.34 2.86 -15.87
CA LEU A 99 22.42 2.88 -16.87
C LEU A 99 22.48 4.16 -17.71
N ILE A 100 21.36 4.91 -17.77
CA ILE A 100 21.25 6.15 -18.55
C ILE A 100 21.36 7.41 -17.66
N GLY A 101 21.74 7.25 -16.39
CA GLY A 101 22.00 8.36 -15.47
C GLY A 101 20.76 9.12 -14.96
N ASN A 102 19.55 8.60 -15.18
CA ASN A 102 18.30 9.21 -14.70
C ASN A 102 17.46 8.18 -13.95
N PRO A 103 17.92 7.75 -12.75
CA PRO A 103 17.24 6.69 -12.03
C PRO A 103 15.88 7.15 -11.50
N GLN A 104 14.86 6.32 -11.66
CA GLN A 104 13.49 6.59 -11.21
C GLN A 104 12.90 5.37 -10.52
N VAL A 105 12.10 5.61 -9.49
CA VAL A 105 11.34 4.55 -8.80
C VAL A 105 9.99 4.41 -9.50
N ASP A 106 9.69 3.19 -9.92
CA ASP A 106 8.40 2.80 -10.48
C ASP A 106 7.72 1.80 -9.55
N ASN A 107 6.47 2.08 -9.16
CA ASN A 107 5.65 1.18 -8.35
C ASN A 107 4.64 0.51 -9.28
N HIS A 108 4.56 -0.83 -9.26
CA HIS A 108 3.71 -1.57 -10.18
C HIS A 108 3.14 -2.86 -9.58
N GLY A 109 2.14 -3.40 -10.26
CA GLY A 109 1.47 -4.65 -9.90
C GLY A 109 0.11 -4.44 -9.23
N GLU A 110 -0.51 -5.56 -8.90
CA GLU A 110 -1.83 -5.59 -8.25
C GLU A 110 -1.67 -5.68 -6.73
N VAL A 111 -2.45 -4.88 -6.01
CA VAL A 111 -2.59 -4.93 -4.56
C VAL A 111 -4.03 -5.27 -4.23
N ASN A 112 -4.23 -6.36 -3.48
CA ASN A 112 -5.53 -6.79 -2.98
C ASN A 112 -5.62 -6.48 -1.50
N VAL A 113 -6.50 -5.54 -1.13
CA VAL A 113 -6.84 -5.21 0.25
C VAL A 113 -8.13 -5.92 0.61
N VAL A 114 -8.13 -6.70 1.68
CA VAL A 114 -9.30 -7.49 2.12
C VAL A 114 -9.69 -7.05 3.51
N ASN A 115 -10.96 -6.68 3.72
CA ASN A 115 -11.57 -6.54 5.05
C ASN A 115 -12.11 -7.91 5.49
N HIS A 116 -11.47 -8.50 6.50
CA HIS A 116 -11.84 -9.81 7.03
C HIS A 116 -13.10 -9.77 7.90
N THR A 117 -13.48 -8.60 8.39
CA THR A 117 -14.67 -8.42 9.23
C THR A 117 -15.94 -8.30 8.39
N THR A 118 -15.93 -7.49 7.34
CA THR A 118 -17.14 -7.24 6.51
C THR A 118 -17.20 -8.12 5.26
N GLY A 119 -16.06 -8.62 4.78
CA GLY A 119 -15.92 -9.32 3.51
C GLY A 119 -15.78 -8.40 2.29
N ASP A 120 -15.70 -7.08 2.50
CA ASP A 120 -15.40 -6.12 1.45
C ASP A 120 -13.93 -6.24 1.01
N HIS A 121 -13.64 -5.94 -0.26
CA HIS A 121 -12.27 -5.97 -0.77
C HIS A 121 -12.03 -4.88 -1.81
N CYS A 122 -10.79 -4.43 -1.90
CA CYS A 122 -10.33 -3.46 -2.88
C CYS A 122 -9.20 -4.06 -3.71
N LYS A 123 -9.30 -3.91 -5.03
CA LYS A 123 -8.22 -4.19 -5.97
C LYS A 123 -7.63 -2.88 -6.42
N LEU A 124 -6.33 -2.71 -6.25
CA LEU A 124 -5.57 -1.56 -6.74
C LEU A 124 -4.58 -2.04 -7.81
N TYR A 125 -4.50 -1.29 -8.91
CA TYR A 125 -3.63 -1.58 -10.03
C TYR A 125 -2.63 -0.45 -10.18
N PHE A 126 -1.39 -0.72 -9.81
CA PHE A 126 -0.26 0.19 -10.04
C PHE A 126 0.28 -0.11 -11.44
N LYS A 127 0.12 0.84 -12.36
CA LYS A 127 0.50 0.66 -13.75
C LYS A 127 2.02 0.77 -13.88
N ALA A 128 2.63 -0.26 -14.45
CA ALA A 128 4.05 -0.22 -14.77
C ALA A 128 4.33 0.87 -15.80
N ARG A 129 5.45 1.57 -15.64
CA ARG A 129 5.86 2.59 -16.59
C ARG A 129 6.16 1.98 -17.96
N GLY A 130 5.41 2.40 -18.97
CA GLY A 130 5.56 1.98 -20.37
C GLY A 130 6.60 2.79 -21.15
N TRP A 131 6.72 2.44 -22.44
CA TRP A 131 7.57 3.16 -23.40
C TRP A 131 7.14 4.64 -23.50
N ARG A 132 8.12 5.57 -23.57
CA ARG A 132 7.91 7.03 -23.50
C ARG A 132 7.17 7.52 -22.24
N SER A 133 7.28 6.81 -21.12
CA SER A 133 6.67 7.20 -19.83
C SER A 133 5.14 7.11 -19.79
N SER A 134 4.52 6.39 -20.73
CA SER A 134 3.08 6.11 -20.65
C SER A 134 2.76 5.35 -19.36
N GLY A 135 1.65 5.72 -18.70
CA GLY A 135 1.24 5.11 -17.43
C GLY A 135 2.15 5.40 -16.24
N ALA A 136 3.13 6.31 -16.37
CA ALA A 136 3.98 6.70 -15.25
C ALA A 136 3.12 7.19 -14.08
N TYR A 137 3.35 6.61 -12.91
CA TYR A 137 2.66 6.93 -11.67
C TYR A 137 1.16 6.61 -11.62
N GLU A 138 0.57 6.07 -12.69
CA GLU A 138 -0.87 5.82 -12.77
C GLU A 138 -1.28 4.70 -11.80
N ILE A 139 -2.36 4.95 -11.05
CA ILE A 139 -3.02 3.98 -10.19
C ILE A 139 -4.52 3.99 -10.49
N THR A 140 -5.10 2.81 -10.64
CA THR A 140 -6.55 2.62 -10.69
C THR A 140 -6.99 1.65 -9.60
N GLY A 141 -8.28 1.61 -9.30
CA GLY A 141 -8.78 0.66 -8.32
C GLY A 141 -10.28 0.47 -8.34
N GLU A 142 -10.70 -0.60 -7.70
CA GLU A 142 -12.09 -1.03 -7.64
C GLU A 142 -12.37 -1.57 -6.23
N VAL A 143 -13.43 -1.08 -5.60
CA VAL A 143 -13.89 -1.59 -4.30
C VAL A 143 -15.15 -2.41 -4.53
N TYR A 144 -15.19 -3.57 -3.91
CA TYR A 144 -16.27 -4.53 -3.98
C TYR A 144 -16.81 -4.80 -2.59
N ASN A 145 -18.13 -4.88 -2.47
CA ASN A 145 -18.75 -5.31 -1.23
C ASN A 145 -18.67 -6.84 -1.07
N LYS A 146 -19.09 -7.36 0.09
CA LYS A 146 -19.19 -8.83 0.36
C LYS A 146 -19.99 -9.63 -0.67
N LYS A 147 -20.92 -8.99 -1.41
CA LYS A 147 -21.71 -9.61 -2.49
C LYS A 147 -20.98 -9.56 -3.84
N LYS A 148 -19.70 -9.19 -3.87
CA LYS A 148 -18.87 -8.99 -5.07
C LYS A 148 -19.43 -7.93 -6.02
N GLN A 149 -20.22 -6.99 -5.52
CA GLN A 149 -20.72 -5.88 -6.31
C GLN A 149 -19.73 -4.72 -6.22
N LYS A 150 -19.36 -4.16 -7.37
CA LYS A 150 -18.50 -2.98 -7.44
C LYS A 150 -19.24 -1.79 -6.84
N VAL A 151 -18.66 -1.15 -5.83
CA VAL A 151 -19.28 -0.06 -5.06
C VAL A 151 -18.52 1.25 -5.18
N TRP A 152 -17.24 1.22 -5.52
CA TRP A 152 -16.40 2.39 -5.79
C TRP A 152 -15.38 2.08 -6.88
N ILE A 153 -15.00 3.11 -7.62
CA ILE A 153 -13.81 3.11 -8.50
C ILE A 153 -12.83 4.16 -8.02
N LEU A 154 -11.54 3.88 -8.13
CA LEU A 154 -10.44 4.78 -7.80
C LEU A 154 -9.58 5.04 -9.04
N GLY A 155 -8.98 6.21 -9.13
CA GLY A 155 -8.07 6.57 -10.20
C GLY A 155 -7.22 7.80 -9.87
N GLY A 156 -6.01 7.86 -10.41
CA GLY A 156 -5.14 9.02 -10.28
C GLY A 156 -3.66 8.69 -10.47
N HIS A 157 -2.80 9.49 -9.86
CA HIS A 157 -1.37 9.28 -9.84
C HIS A 157 -0.85 9.18 -8.40
N TRP A 158 -0.15 8.10 -8.05
CA TRP A 158 0.26 7.82 -6.67
C TRP A 158 1.28 8.82 -6.09
N ASN A 159 1.90 9.64 -6.94
CA ASN A 159 2.81 10.71 -6.56
C ASN A 159 2.14 12.09 -6.46
N GLU A 160 0.84 12.19 -6.77
CA GLU A 160 0.11 13.46 -6.83
C GLU A 160 -1.22 13.35 -6.07
N ALA A 161 -2.24 12.74 -6.68
CA ALA A 161 -3.59 12.65 -6.12
C ALA A 161 -4.30 11.37 -6.58
N ILE A 162 -5.15 10.84 -5.71
CA ILE A 162 -6.05 9.71 -5.98
C ILE A 162 -7.47 10.18 -5.74
N PHE A 163 -8.35 9.92 -6.71
CA PHE A 163 -9.77 10.26 -6.67
C PHE A 163 -10.61 8.99 -6.62
N ALA A 164 -11.80 9.09 -6.04
CA ALA A 164 -12.77 8.00 -6.01
C ALA A 164 -14.14 8.47 -6.53
N LYS A 165 -14.86 7.57 -7.18
CA LYS A 165 -16.26 7.80 -7.59
C LYS A 165 -17.13 6.64 -7.13
N LYS A 166 -18.32 6.95 -6.63
CA LYS A 166 -19.33 5.96 -6.27
C LYS A 166 -19.85 5.31 -7.54
N VAL A 167 -19.97 3.98 -7.54
CA VAL A 167 -20.66 3.28 -8.62
C VAL A 167 -22.16 3.39 -8.39
N VAL A 168 -22.86 4.07 -9.29
CA VAL A 168 -24.32 4.17 -9.33
C VAL A 168 -24.84 3.17 -10.37
N LYS A 169 -25.94 2.47 -10.09
CA LYS A 169 -26.57 1.61 -11.10
C LYS A 169 -27.34 2.49 -12.08
N ASP A 170 -27.30 2.14 -13.37
CA ASP A 170 -28.17 2.73 -14.40
C ASP A 170 -29.63 2.51 -14.02
N GLY A 171 -30.23 3.51 -13.37
CA GLY A 171 -31.57 3.45 -12.77
C GLY A 171 -31.80 4.41 -11.61
N ASP A 172 -30.74 4.83 -10.89
CA ASP A 172 -30.82 5.73 -9.72
C ASP A 172 -30.47 7.19 -10.04
N LEU A 173 -30.50 7.58 -11.33
CA LEU A 173 -30.38 8.99 -11.74
C LEU A 173 -31.70 9.74 -11.51
N SER A 174 -32.29 9.66 -10.32
CA SER A 174 -33.14 10.75 -9.87
C SER A 174 -32.21 11.87 -9.42
N LEU A 175 -32.12 12.92 -10.24
CA LEU A 175 -31.50 14.19 -9.85
C LEU A 175 -32.19 14.69 -8.58
N GLU A 176 -31.64 14.39 -7.41
CA GLU A 176 -31.92 15.19 -6.23
C GLU A 176 -31.27 16.55 -6.47
N LYS A 177 -32.11 17.50 -6.89
CA LYS A 177 -31.79 18.92 -6.86
C LYS A 177 -31.63 19.31 -5.39
N THR A 178 -30.40 19.53 -4.94
CA THR A 178 -30.13 20.55 -3.91
C THR A 178 -30.28 21.93 -4.49
#